data_AF-A0A3M7J262-F1
#
_entry.id   AF-A0A3M7J262-F1
#
_cell.length_a   1.000
_cell.length_b   1.000
_cell.length_c   1.000
_cell.angle_alpha   90.00
_cell.angle_beta   90.00
_cell.angle_gamma   90.00
#
_symmetry.space_group_name_H-M   'P 1'
#
loop_
_entity.id
_entity.type
_entity.pdbx_description
1 polymer ?
#
loop_
_entity_poly.entity_id
_entity_poly.type
_entity_poly.pdbx_seq_one_letter_code
_entity_poly.pdbx_strand_id
1 'polypeptide(L)'
;MATEVRQRKGTKETSKGDDNDDVATFPAFDNNIANLQQWSWTDLSSWPLSVRWAPAFVVLLVAFVAVYWNHYITQPPLDMSTQESCTATFNFTFPMHAARHQAEQLSTHSWEIGTAWQAIEELVNPEKTVFSADPFPENVLPKQGLIVDQALSWVYQKIRTDGETLFEDAFSVADPVSLGVPALMLSQRFPRFKDAADRQLDYLLNAAPRYINGAISHRRDEKELWSDALSMFPPFLAYYGATGNQTEMLQLAFRQIQLYRDVLQFSHGPKIGLWMHIKGPSELADEGAWSTGNGWAAYGMARVRATMAGWAPGKPVLGEEIEKLDQYIGEILDAAMRADTDNSGLLRNYLDQESWFGETSGTSLLAATAYRMALQNPRRFGEQYIAWADRKREAVLATVDNDGFAKPAVNPLKHGSRDPVEDSPEGESFLIMMGAAWRAQSITLSTWVADSNYLFMALATLGTAHILYFALRYH
;
A
#
# COMPACT_ATOMS: atom_id res chain seq x y z
N MET A 1 -49.21 19.86 -49.40
CA MET A 1 -50.38 20.55 -48.81
C MET A 1 -49.89 21.65 -47.90
N ALA A 2 -50.35 22.87 -48.15
CA ALA A 2 -50.60 23.96 -47.21
C ALA A 2 -49.47 24.45 -46.26
N THR A 3 -48.72 25.45 -46.73
CA THR A 3 -48.95 26.88 -46.39
C THR A 3 -48.99 27.30 -44.89
N GLU A 4 -47.86 27.89 -44.45
CA GLU A 4 -47.69 29.33 -44.15
C GLU A 4 -48.23 29.92 -42.82
N VAL A 5 -47.64 31.08 -42.48
CA VAL A 5 -48.17 32.28 -41.77
C VAL A 5 -47.44 32.57 -40.45
N ARG A 6 -46.88 33.75 -40.16
CA ARG A 6 -46.67 35.03 -40.88
C ARG A 6 -45.84 36.00 -40.01
N GLN A 7 -45.05 36.85 -40.68
CA GLN A 7 -44.94 38.34 -40.54
C GLN A 7 -44.33 38.97 -39.27
N ARG A 8 -43.69 40.16 -39.31
CA ARG A 8 -43.47 41.22 -40.33
C ARG A 8 -42.27 42.09 -39.85
N LYS A 9 -41.29 42.40 -40.72
CA LYS A 9 -41.05 43.69 -41.41
C LYS A 9 -40.65 44.90 -40.55
N GLY A 10 -39.49 45.45 -40.92
CA GLY A 10 -39.09 46.86 -40.77
C GLY A 10 -37.92 47.16 -41.71
N THR A 11 -38.25 47.64 -42.91
CA THR A 11 -37.45 47.88 -44.14
C THR A 11 -36.57 49.15 -44.08
N LYS A 12 -35.33 49.12 -44.61
CA LYS A 12 -34.80 49.63 -45.93
C LYS A 12 -34.71 51.16 -46.11
N GLU A 13 -33.55 51.61 -46.62
CA GLU A 13 -33.30 52.23 -47.95
C GLU A 13 -31.78 52.53 -48.06
N THR A 14 -30.98 51.88 -48.91
CA THR A 14 -30.71 51.98 -50.37
C THR A 14 -29.96 53.23 -50.85
N SER A 15 -28.75 53.04 -51.41
CA SER A 15 -28.46 53.31 -52.84
C SER A 15 -27.18 52.58 -53.32
N LYS A 16 -27.23 52.13 -54.59
CA LYS A 16 -26.20 51.51 -55.48
C LYS A 16 -25.32 52.61 -56.12
N GLY A 17 -24.25 52.41 -56.88
CA GLY A 17 -23.45 51.32 -57.47
C GLY A 17 -21.98 51.83 -57.53
N ASP A 18 -20.97 51.29 -58.21
CA ASP A 18 -20.81 50.42 -59.36
C ASP A 18 -19.41 49.75 -59.28
N ASP A 19 -19.33 48.56 -59.87
CA ASP A 19 -18.26 47.99 -60.71
C ASP A 19 -16.76 47.96 -60.34
N ASN A 20 -16.30 46.70 -60.43
CA ASN A 20 -15.08 46.17 -61.04
C ASN A 20 -13.87 45.81 -60.18
N ASP A 21 -13.68 44.48 -60.17
CA ASP A 21 -12.44 43.72 -60.31
C ASP A 21 -11.30 44.00 -59.34
N ASP A 22 -11.12 43.08 -58.39
CA ASP A 22 -9.80 42.58 -58.03
C ASP A 22 -9.89 41.14 -57.47
N VAL A 23 -9.52 40.18 -58.34
CA VAL A 23 -9.10 38.83 -57.95
C VAL A 23 -7.70 38.96 -57.34
N ALA A 24 -7.59 38.84 -56.01
CA ALA A 24 -6.29 38.75 -55.35
C ALA A 24 -5.77 37.31 -55.37
N THR A 25 -4.99 37.00 -56.40
CA THR A 25 -3.98 35.95 -56.43
C THR A 25 -2.79 36.30 -55.52
N PHE A 26 -2.19 35.28 -54.91
CA PHE A 26 -1.04 35.33 -54.00
C PHE A 26 0.15 36.17 -54.53
N PRO A 27 0.78 37.01 -53.68
CA PRO A 27 2.13 37.47 -53.91
C PRO A 27 3.17 36.71 -53.07
N ALA A 28 4.11 36.14 -53.83
CA ALA A 28 5.53 35.90 -53.62
C ALA A 28 6.18 36.01 -52.22
N PHE A 29 7.03 35.01 -51.96
CA PHE A 29 8.19 35.05 -51.06
C PHE A 29 9.02 36.33 -51.28
N ASP A 30 9.15 37.14 -50.24
CA ASP A 30 10.09 38.25 -50.20
C ASP A 30 11.36 37.82 -49.44
N ASN A 31 12.48 37.72 -50.18
CA ASN A 31 13.79 37.37 -49.66
C ASN A 31 14.45 38.60 -49.02
N ASN A 32 14.08 38.94 -47.79
CA ASN A 32 14.85 39.87 -46.96
C ASN A 32 15.29 39.20 -45.66
N ILE A 33 16.37 38.42 -45.77
CA ILE A 33 17.25 38.08 -44.65
C ILE A 33 18.06 39.35 -44.34
N ALA A 34 17.57 40.19 -43.43
CA ALA A 34 18.38 41.22 -42.80
C ALA A 34 17.80 41.57 -41.41
N ASN A 35 18.62 41.34 -40.37
CA ASN A 35 18.41 41.60 -38.94
C ASN A 35 17.70 40.52 -38.12
N LEU A 36 18.35 39.36 -37.97
CA LEU A 36 18.24 38.60 -36.72
C LEU A 36 19.06 39.34 -35.65
N GLN A 37 18.39 40.06 -34.76
CA GLN A 37 19.06 40.70 -33.62
C GLN A 37 19.56 39.61 -32.67
N GLN A 38 20.85 39.29 -32.73
CA GLN A 38 21.51 38.31 -31.86
C GLN A 38 21.47 38.81 -30.42
N TRP A 39 20.75 38.10 -29.54
CA TRP A 39 20.75 38.37 -28.10
C TRP A 39 21.95 37.70 -27.46
N SER A 40 22.75 38.48 -26.72
CA SER A 40 23.91 37.96 -26.02
C SER A 40 23.56 37.66 -24.57
N TRP A 41 23.99 36.50 -24.06
CA TRP A 41 23.91 36.17 -22.64
C TRP A 41 25.00 36.87 -21.81
N THR A 42 26.02 37.42 -22.45
CA THR A 42 27.09 38.18 -21.79
C THR A 42 26.82 39.69 -21.74
N ASP A 43 25.78 40.17 -22.43
CA ASP A 43 25.33 41.56 -22.41
C ASP A 43 23.81 41.67 -22.29
N LEU A 44 23.33 41.76 -21.05
CA LEU A 44 21.91 41.85 -20.72
C LEU A 44 21.24 43.15 -21.22
N SER A 45 22.01 44.12 -21.73
CA SER A 45 21.44 45.33 -22.34
C SER A 45 20.91 45.11 -23.75
N SER A 46 21.30 44.01 -24.40
CA SER A 46 20.78 43.61 -25.71
C SER A 46 19.38 42.99 -25.63
N TRP A 47 18.83 42.78 -24.43
CA TRP A 47 17.54 42.12 -24.21
C TRP A 47 16.38 43.11 -24.14
N PRO A 48 15.20 42.78 -24.71
CA PRO A 48 13.99 43.57 -24.54
C PRO A 48 13.65 43.77 -23.06
N LEU A 49 13.18 44.97 -22.69
CA LEU A 49 12.91 45.33 -21.30
C LEU A 49 11.94 44.37 -20.59
N SER A 50 11.04 43.73 -21.35
CA SER A 50 10.05 42.77 -20.87
C SER A 50 10.64 41.43 -20.39
N VAL A 51 11.83 41.04 -20.84
CA VAL A 51 12.48 39.74 -20.53
C VAL A 51 13.86 39.89 -19.91
N ARG A 52 14.36 41.13 -19.77
CA ARG A 52 15.67 41.45 -19.20
C ARG A 52 15.89 40.96 -17.76
N TRP A 53 14.80 40.71 -17.03
CA TRP A 53 14.80 40.17 -15.66
C TRP A 53 14.70 38.64 -15.59
N ALA A 54 14.45 37.95 -16.71
CA ALA A 54 14.33 36.49 -16.74
C ALA A 54 15.52 35.76 -16.09
N PRO A 55 16.78 36.19 -16.27
CA PRO A 55 17.91 35.55 -15.60
C PRO A 55 17.85 35.66 -14.07
N ALA A 56 17.35 36.78 -13.53
CA ALA A 56 17.18 36.96 -12.09
C ALA A 56 16.09 36.04 -11.53
N PHE A 57 14.98 35.84 -12.26
CA PHE A 57 13.94 34.90 -11.87
C PHE A 57 14.41 33.45 -11.90
N VAL A 58 15.25 33.07 -12.88
CA VAL A 58 15.87 31.73 -12.92
C VAL A 58 16.80 31.53 -11.73
N VAL A 59 17.63 32.50 -11.39
CA VAL A 59 18.51 32.43 -10.22
C VAL A 59 17.72 32.33 -8.92
N LEU A 60 16.64 33.11 -8.78
CA LEU A 60 15.76 33.04 -7.60
C LEU A 60 15.04 31.69 -7.50
N LEU A 61 14.59 31.13 -8.62
CA LEU A 61 13.99 29.79 -8.66
C LEU A 61 15.00 28.72 -8.25
N VAL A 62 16.22 28.77 -8.77
CA VAL A 62 17.30 27.84 -8.41
C VAL A 62 17.68 27.97 -6.93
N ALA A 63 17.77 29.20 -6.41
CA ALA A 63 18.05 29.45 -5.00
C ALA A 63 16.92 28.96 -4.09
N PHE A 64 15.66 29.19 -4.48
CA PHE A 64 14.49 28.68 -3.77
C PHE A 64 14.48 27.15 -3.75
N VAL A 65 14.72 26.50 -4.89
CA VAL A 65 14.84 25.03 -4.98
C VAL A 65 15.99 24.52 -4.11
N ALA A 66 17.15 25.18 -4.13
CA ALA A 66 18.31 24.79 -3.33
C ALA A 66 18.05 24.92 -1.81
N VAL A 67 17.40 26.01 -1.38
CA VAL A 67 17.06 26.23 0.03
C VAL A 67 15.95 25.27 0.48
N TYR A 68 14.92 25.07 -0.34
CA TYR A 68 13.86 24.10 -0.09
C TYR A 68 14.42 22.68 0.03
N TRP A 69 15.32 22.30 -0.88
CA TRP A 69 16.00 21.00 -0.88
C TRP A 69 16.88 20.82 0.37
N ASN A 70 17.69 21.82 0.72
CA ASN A 70 18.59 21.72 1.86
C ASN A 70 17.85 21.73 3.21
N HIS A 71 16.73 22.44 3.32
CA HIS A 71 16.00 22.59 4.58
C HIS A 71 14.96 21.50 4.82
N TYR A 72 14.35 20.93 3.77
CA TYR A 72 13.25 19.96 3.92
C TYR A 72 13.60 18.53 3.47
N ILE A 73 14.73 18.29 2.80
CA ILE A 73 15.06 16.97 2.19
C ILE A 73 16.34 16.33 2.77
N THR A 74 17.09 16.99 3.65
CA THR A 74 18.32 16.43 4.23
C THR A 74 18.07 15.45 5.39
N GLN A 75 17.48 14.29 5.08
CA GLN A 75 17.81 13.04 5.77
C GLN A 75 19.23 12.62 5.33
N PRO A 76 20.01 11.85 6.12
CA PRO A 76 21.27 11.31 5.63
C PRO A 76 21.04 10.62 4.28
N PRO A 77 21.90 10.84 3.27
CA PRO A 77 21.64 10.34 1.92
C PRO A 77 21.58 8.81 1.96
N LEU A 78 20.40 8.27 1.64
CA LEU A 78 20.24 6.85 1.35
C LEU A 78 21.19 6.47 0.23
N ASP A 79 21.87 5.32 0.34
CA ASP A 79 22.71 4.84 -0.74
C ASP A 79 21.82 4.32 -1.89
N MET A 80 21.65 5.14 -2.92
CA MET A 80 20.82 4.84 -4.10
C MET A 80 21.55 4.07 -5.20
N SER A 81 22.76 3.53 -4.94
CA SER A 81 23.50 2.80 -5.97
C SER A 81 22.74 1.57 -6.50
N THR A 82 22.02 0.87 -5.62
CA THR A 82 21.14 -0.26 -5.95
C THR A 82 19.95 -0.29 -4.99
N GLN A 83 18.84 -0.92 -5.41
CA GLN A 83 17.68 -1.15 -4.52
C GLN A 83 18.07 -1.96 -3.28
N GLU A 84 19.01 -2.91 -3.41
CA GLU A 84 19.57 -3.67 -2.30
C GLU A 84 20.35 -2.76 -1.33
N SER A 85 21.18 -1.84 -1.84
CA SER A 85 21.94 -0.89 -1.01
C SER A 85 21.01 0.10 -0.29
N CYS A 86 19.97 0.59 -0.97
CA CYS A 86 18.92 1.41 -0.35
C CYS A 86 18.24 0.68 0.80
N THR A 87 17.89 -0.58 0.59
CA THR A 87 17.18 -1.40 1.58
C THR A 87 18.05 -1.67 2.80
N ALA A 88 19.35 -1.89 2.60
CA ALA A 88 20.32 -2.16 3.66
C ALA A 88 20.72 -0.91 4.46
N THR A 89 20.70 0.28 3.84
CA THR A 89 21.10 1.54 4.48
C THR A 89 19.93 2.37 5.01
N PHE A 90 18.69 1.88 4.89
CA PHE A 90 17.51 2.61 5.30
C PHE A 90 17.47 2.90 6.80
N ASN A 91 17.37 4.18 7.17
CA ASN A 91 17.22 4.58 8.56
C ASN A 91 15.75 4.56 8.98
N PHE A 92 15.38 3.57 9.79
CA PHE A 92 14.02 3.44 10.29
C PHE A 92 13.64 4.48 11.36
N THR A 93 14.58 5.26 11.88
CA THR A 93 14.34 6.27 12.95
C THR A 93 13.86 5.70 14.30
N PHE A 94 13.81 4.38 14.45
CA PHE A 94 13.54 3.66 15.70
C PHE A 94 14.38 2.36 15.75
N PRO A 95 14.54 1.72 16.93
CA PRO A 95 15.39 0.53 17.07
C PRO A 95 14.74 -0.74 16.45
N MET A 96 14.67 -0.78 15.11
CA MET A 96 14.06 -1.85 14.32
C MET A 96 14.59 -3.25 14.66
N HIS A 97 15.90 -3.39 14.91
CA HIS A 97 16.48 -4.67 15.30
C HIS A 97 16.05 -5.12 16.69
N ALA A 98 15.82 -4.19 17.61
CA ALA A 98 15.30 -4.50 18.95
C ALA A 98 13.82 -4.92 18.85
N ALA A 99 13.00 -4.17 18.10
CA ALA A 99 11.60 -4.53 17.86
C ALA A 99 11.47 -5.93 17.23
N ARG A 100 12.32 -6.24 16.23
CA ARG A 100 12.43 -7.58 15.67
C ARG A 100 12.78 -8.63 16.72
N HIS A 101 13.77 -8.35 17.56
CA HIS A 101 14.15 -9.27 18.62
C HIS A 101 12.96 -9.56 19.55
N GLN A 102 12.19 -8.55 19.94
CA GLN A 102 10.98 -8.74 20.75
C GLN A 102 9.92 -9.59 20.04
N ALA A 103 9.61 -9.30 18.78
CA ALA A 103 8.68 -10.12 18.00
C ALA A 103 9.12 -11.59 17.94
N GLU A 104 10.42 -11.87 17.78
CA GLU A 104 10.96 -13.23 17.75
C GLU A 104 10.90 -13.94 19.13
N GLN A 105 11.12 -13.20 20.22
CA GLN A 105 11.15 -13.73 21.59
C GLN A 105 9.75 -13.98 22.16
N LEU A 106 8.81 -13.06 21.92
CA LEU A 106 7.49 -13.05 22.53
C LEU A 106 6.48 -13.95 21.80
N SER A 107 6.70 -14.23 20.51
CA SER A 107 5.77 -15.04 19.70
C SER A 107 5.76 -16.50 20.13
N THR A 108 4.65 -16.92 20.74
CA THR A 108 4.46 -18.28 21.26
C THR A 108 3.25 -18.99 20.65
N HIS A 109 2.26 -18.22 20.18
CA HIS A 109 1.08 -18.75 19.52
C HIS A 109 1.20 -18.75 17.99
N SER A 110 0.40 -19.56 17.31
CA SER A 110 0.48 -19.73 15.85
C SER A 110 0.30 -18.43 15.08
N TRP A 111 -0.70 -17.61 15.40
CA TRP A 111 -0.93 -16.33 14.71
C TRP A 111 0.21 -15.33 14.95
N GLU A 112 0.77 -15.28 16.16
CA GLU A 112 1.93 -14.44 16.51
C GLU A 112 3.14 -14.88 15.70
N ILE A 113 3.41 -16.19 15.66
CA ILE A 113 4.56 -16.76 14.94
C ILE A 113 4.44 -16.49 13.43
N GLY A 114 3.27 -16.75 12.83
CA GLY A 114 3.06 -16.51 11.40
C GLY A 114 3.17 -15.03 11.04
N THR A 115 2.73 -14.15 11.93
CA THR A 115 2.77 -12.69 11.74
C THR A 115 4.17 -12.14 11.93
N ALA A 116 4.90 -12.57 12.95
CA ALA A 116 6.30 -12.25 13.12
C ALA A 116 7.13 -12.74 11.92
N TRP A 117 6.87 -13.95 11.42
CA TRP A 117 7.50 -14.44 10.19
C TRP A 117 7.24 -13.48 9.01
N GLN A 118 5.98 -13.09 8.79
CA GLN A 118 5.60 -12.16 7.71
C GLN A 118 6.31 -10.81 7.87
N ALA A 119 6.38 -10.27 9.08
CA ALA A 119 7.04 -9.01 9.39
C ALA A 119 8.55 -9.08 9.11
N ILE A 120 9.21 -10.15 9.55
CA ILE A 120 10.64 -10.38 9.34
C ILE A 120 10.93 -10.53 7.85
N GLU A 121 10.12 -11.30 7.11
CA GLU A 121 10.31 -11.49 5.66
C GLU A 121 10.16 -10.16 4.90
N GLU A 122 9.18 -9.32 5.25
CA GLU A 122 9.04 -7.97 4.70
C GLU A 122 10.19 -7.04 5.04
N LEU A 123 10.82 -7.23 6.20
CA LEU A 123 11.96 -6.46 6.63
C LEU A 123 13.26 -6.89 5.90
N VAL A 124 13.52 -8.20 5.80
CA VAL A 124 14.84 -8.70 5.39
C VAL A 124 14.90 -9.22 3.95
N ASN A 125 13.80 -9.75 3.42
CA ASN A 125 13.70 -10.24 2.04
C ASN A 125 12.46 -9.65 1.33
N PRO A 126 12.32 -8.30 1.27
CA PRO A 126 11.12 -7.66 0.72
C PRO A 126 10.79 -8.12 -0.71
N GLU A 127 11.78 -8.54 -1.50
CA GLU A 127 11.66 -9.06 -2.86
C GLU A 127 10.91 -10.40 -2.94
N LYS A 128 10.87 -11.18 -1.86
CA LYS A 128 10.20 -12.50 -1.78
C LYS A 128 8.78 -12.42 -1.25
N THR A 129 8.34 -11.23 -0.85
CA THR A 129 7.00 -11.02 -0.32
C THR A 129 5.99 -10.76 -1.42
N VAL A 130 4.70 -10.96 -1.13
CA VAL A 130 3.60 -10.64 -2.06
C VAL A 130 3.54 -9.16 -2.44
N PHE A 131 4.20 -8.29 -1.67
CA PHE A 131 4.28 -6.86 -1.93
C PHE A 131 5.45 -6.45 -2.84
N SER A 132 6.27 -7.39 -3.29
CA SER A 132 7.33 -7.10 -4.26
C SER A 132 6.77 -6.75 -5.64
N ALA A 133 7.63 -6.22 -6.52
CA ALA A 133 7.23 -5.89 -7.89
C ALA A 133 6.93 -7.14 -8.74
N ASP A 134 7.57 -8.27 -8.42
CA ASP A 134 7.36 -9.58 -9.06
C ASP A 134 7.36 -10.67 -7.98
N PRO A 135 6.22 -10.86 -7.29
CA PRO A 135 6.14 -11.78 -6.14
C PRO A 135 6.09 -13.26 -6.55
N PHE A 136 5.86 -13.56 -7.83
CA PHE A 136 5.82 -14.91 -8.39
C PHE A 136 6.65 -14.97 -9.67
N PRO A 137 7.99 -14.83 -9.58
CA PRO A 137 8.85 -14.85 -10.76
C PRO A 137 8.68 -16.18 -11.49
N GLU A 138 8.53 -16.12 -12.81
CA GLU A 138 8.23 -17.29 -13.67
C GLU A 138 6.92 -18.04 -13.29
N ASN A 139 6.00 -17.39 -12.58
CA ASN A 139 4.76 -17.97 -12.04
C ASN A 139 4.99 -19.10 -11.02
N VAL A 140 6.13 -19.10 -10.33
CA VAL A 140 6.45 -20.03 -9.26
C VAL A 140 6.73 -19.29 -7.95
N LEU A 141 6.88 -20.03 -6.86
CA LEU A 141 7.34 -19.47 -5.60
C LEU A 141 8.73 -18.80 -5.76
N PRO A 142 8.99 -17.67 -5.07
CA PRO A 142 10.33 -17.09 -5.00
C PRO A 142 11.37 -18.11 -4.56
N LYS A 143 12.41 -18.30 -5.38
CA LYS A 143 13.44 -19.33 -5.15
C LYS A 143 14.20 -19.08 -3.85
N GLN A 144 14.40 -20.15 -3.10
CA GLN A 144 15.25 -20.13 -1.91
C GLN A 144 16.73 -20.08 -2.27
N GLY A 145 17.50 -19.30 -1.49
CA GLY A 145 18.95 -19.23 -1.64
C GLY A 145 19.65 -20.51 -1.20
N LEU A 146 20.98 -20.55 -1.37
CA LEU A 146 21.81 -21.66 -0.84
C LEU A 146 21.66 -21.77 0.69
N ILE A 147 21.62 -20.62 1.35
CA ILE A 147 21.28 -20.48 2.77
C ILE A 147 19.78 -20.21 2.84
N VAL A 148 19.08 -20.91 3.75
CA VAL A 148 17.66 -20.67 4.00
C VAL A 148 17.49 -19.26 4.59
N ASP A 149 16.52 -18.53 4.07
CA ASP A 149 16.25 -17.16 4.48
C ASP A 149 16.04 -17.03 5.99
N GLN A 150 16.43 -15.90 6.57
CA GLN A 150 16.46 -15.73 8.02
C GLN A 150 15.08 -15.94 8.67
N ALA A 151 14.01 -15.40 8.08
CA ALA A 151 12.64 -15.59 8.57
C ALA A 151 12.23 -17.07 8.51
N LEU A 152 12.51 -17.74 7.39
CA LEU A 152 12.19 -19.16 7.21
C LEU A 152 13.00 -20.06 8.14
N SER A 153 14.27 -19.73 8.39
CA SER A 153 15.10 -20.43 9.37
C SER A 153 14.55 -20.31 10.78
N TRP A 154 14.05 -19.12 11.16
CA TRP A 154 13.46 -18.88 12.47
C TRP A 154 12.15 -19.65 12.67
N VAL A 155 11.27 -19.68 11.66
CA VAL A 155 9.97 -20.35 11.75
C VAL A 155 10.03 -21.87 11.54
N TYR A 156 11.13 -22.40 10.99
CA TYR A 156 11.28 -23.79 10.58
C TYR A 156 10.88 -24.82 11.64
N GLN A 157 11.29 -24.61 12.90
CA GLN A 157 11.02 -25.54 14.00
C GLN A 157 9.67 -25.30 14.69
N LYS A 158 8.96 -24.23 14.32
CA LYS A 158 7.70 -23.81 14.92
C LYS A 158 6.47 -24.31 14.14
N ILE A 159 6.69 -24.90 12.97
CA ILE A 159 5.64 -25.46 12.12
C ILE A 159 5.60 -26.97 12.30
N ARG A 160 4.43 -27.48 12.66
CA ARG A 160 4.16 -28.90 12.81
C ARG A 160 4.00 -29.56 11.44
N THR A 161 4.65 -30.69 11.23
CA THR A 161 4.59 -31.45 9.96
C THR A 161 4.01 -32.84 10.08
N ASP A 162 3.56 -33.25 11.26
CA ASP A 162 3.03 -34.58 11.58
C ASP A 162 1.57 -34.58 12.04
N GLY A 163 0.93 -33.40 12.11
CA GLY A 163 -0.47 -33.23 12.50
C GLY A 163 -1.40 -32.92 11.33
N GLU A 164 -2.70 -32.82 11.63
CA GLU A 164 -3.76 -32.35 10.72
C GLU A 164 -3.56 -30.87 10.36
N THR A 165 -3.17 -30.05 11.34
CA THR A 165 -2.91 -28.61 11.21
C THR A 165 -1.43 -28.27 11.40
N LEU A 166 -1.01 -27.09 10.93
CA LEU A 166 0.37 -26.60 10.99
C LEU A 166 0.84 -26.22 12.41
N PHE A 167 -0.11 -26.14 13.34
CA PHE A 167 0.12 -25.90 14.75
C PHE A 167 -0.94 -26.66 15.54
N GLU A 168 -0.58 -27.14 16.73
CA GLU A 168 -1.54 -27.79 17.63
C GLU A 168 -2.36 -26.74 18.35
N ASP A 169 -3.65 -26.68 18.00
CA ASP A 169 -4.57 -25.70 18.54
C ASP A 169 -5.96 -26.32 18.60
N ALA A 170 -6.47 -26.52 19.82
CA ALA A 170 -7.82 -27.05 20.05
C ALA A 170 -8.89 -25.95 20.03
N PHE A 171 -8.49 -24.67 20.01
CA PHE A 171 -9.37 -23.52 20.08
C PHE A 171 -9.65 -22.95 18.68
N SER A 172 -8.60 -22.66 17.92
CA SER A 172 -8.69 -21.93 16.66
C SER A 172 -8.65 -22.85 15.44
N VAL A 173 -9.49 -22.52 14.46
CA VAL A 173 -9.42 -23.02 13.07
C VAL A 173 -8.45 -22.16 12.26
N ALA A 174 -8.51 -20.84 12.46
CA ALA A 174 -7.85 -19.88 11.58
C ALA A 174 -6.37 -19.70 11.93
N ASP A 175 -6.03 -19.63 13.20
CA ASP A 175 -4.69 -19.19 13.63
C ASP A 175 -3.55 -20.11 13.18
N PRO A 176 -3.67 -21.46 13.22
CA PRO A 176 -2.66 -22.35 12.64
C PRO A 176 -2.37 -22.07 11.16
N VAL A 177 -3.34 -21.51 10.43
CA VAL A 177 -3.22 -21.23 8.99
C VAL A 177 -2.27 -20.06 8.70
N SER A 178 -1.99 -19.19 9.68
CA SER A 178 -0.99 -18.11 9.56
C SER A 178 0.39 -18.63 9.10
N LEU A 179 0.70 -19.89 9.43
CA LEU A 179 1.94 -20.59 9.10
C LEU A 179 1.93 -21.21 7.69
N GLY A 180 0.84 -21.10 6.94
CA GLY A 180 0.67 -21.75 5.65
C GLY A 180 1.60 -21.20 4.56
N VAL A 181 1.76 -19.87 4.49
CA VAL A 181 2.69 -19.24 3.55
C VAL A 181 4.16 -19.66 3.82
N PRO A 182 4.70 -19.56 5.05
CA PRO A 182 6.05 -20.05 5.32
C PRO A 182 6.20 -21.56 5.08
N ALA A 183 5.18 -22.37 5.37
CA ALA A 183 5.22 -23.80 5.06
C ALA A 183 5.36 -24.06 3.54
N LEU A 184 4.60 -23.34 2.71
CA LEU A 184 4.73 -23.43 1.25
C LEU A 184 6.11 -22.98 0.77
N MET A 185 6.66 -21.90 1.32
CA MET A 185 8.02 -21.45 0.96
C MET A 185 9.10 -22.46 1.38
N LEU A 186 9.00 -23.05 2.58
CA LEU A 186 9.90 -24.12 3.04
C LEU A 186 9.79 -25.38 2.18
N SER A 187 8.61 -25.66 1.62
CA SER A 187 8.36 -26.88 0.84
C SER A 187 9.24 -27.02 -0.41
N GLN A 188 9.74 -25.91 -0.95
CA GLN A 188 10.69 -25.92 -2.07
C GLN A 188 11.97 -26.72 -1.77
N ARG A 189 12.39 -26.73 -0.50
CA ARG A 189 13.60 -27.43 -0.04
C ARG A 189 13.28 -28.64 0.82
N PHE A 190 12.14 -28.62 1.49
CA PHE A 190 11.74 -29.61 2.49
C PHE A 190 10.33 -30.12 2.17
N PRO A 191 10.18 -31.15 1.32
CA PRO A 191 8.87 -31.58 0.79
C PRO A 191 7.80 -31.86 1.86
N ARG A 192 8.18 -32.31 3.07
CA ARG A 192 7.26 -32.55 4.20
C ARG A 192 6.37 -31.36 4.56
N PHE A 193 6.80 -30.12 4.28
CA PHE A 193 6.00 -28.93 4.54
C PHE A 193 4.87 -28.76 3.51
N LYS A 194 5.02 -29.30 2.29
CA LYS A 194 3.91 -29.36 1.33
C LYS A 194 2.80 -30.27 1.85
N ASP A 195 3.17 -31.47 2.29
CA ASP A 195 2.20 -32.43 2.85
C ASP A 195 1.48 -31.85 4.08
N ALA A 196 2.19 -31.07 4.91
CA ALA A 196 1.61 -30.39 6.06
C ALA A 196 0.65 -29.26 5.65
N ALA A 197 1.03 -28.43 4.67
CA ALA A 197 0.16 -27.40 4.12
C ALA A 197 -1.10 -27.99 3.47
N ASP A 198 -0.98 -29.13 2.80
CA ASP A 198 -2.10 -29.82 2.16
C ASP A 198 -3.10 -30.36 3.17
N ARG A 199 -2.63 -30.92 4.30
CA ARG A 199 -3.51 -31.34 5.40
C ARG A 199 -4.20 -30.16 6.09
N GLN A 200 -3.48 -29.05 6.28
CA GLN A 200 -4.07 -27.83 6.82
C GLN A 200 -5.17 -27.28 5.90
N LEU A 201 -4.94 -27.32 4.58
CA LEU A 201 -5.94 -26.93 3.58
C LEU A 201 -7.14 -27.87 3.60
N ASP A 202 -6.92 -29.19 3.63
CA ASP A 202 -7.98 -30.19 3.70
C ASP A 202 -8.86 -29.98 4.94
N TYR A 203 -8.27 -29.80 6.12
CA TYR A 203 -9.00 -29.46 7.33
C TYR A 203 -9.84 -28.20 7.16
N LEU A 204 -9.23 -27.12 6.66
CA LEU A 204 -9.88 -25.83 6.45
C LEU A 204 -11.09 -25.93 5.52
N LEU A 205 -10.97 -26.71 4.44
CA LEU A 205 -12.02 -26.82 3.41
C LEU A 205 -13.10 -27.84 3.74
N ASN A 206 -12.74 -28.95 4.37
CA ASN A 206 -13.60 -30.13 4.47
C ASN A 206 -14.07 -30.45 5.90
N ALA A 207 -13.35 -30.00 6.94
CA ALA A 207 -13.67 -30.33 8.33
C ALA A 207 -14.05 -29.12 9.19
N ALA A 208 -13.46 -27.95 8.92
CA ALA A 208 -13.69 -26.75 9.71
C ALA A 208 -15.17 -26.33 9.70
N PRO A 209 -15.75 -25.97 10.87
CA PRO A 209 -17.13 -25.52 10.96
C PRO A 209 -17.38 -24.27 10.10
N ARG A 210 -18.61 -24.15 9.63
CA ARG A 210 -19.07 -23.00 8.84
C ARG A 210 -20.08 -22.18 9.62
N TYR A 211 -19.95 -20.87 9.55
CA TYR A 211 -20.99 -19.93 9.98
C TYR A 211 -22.23 -20.05 9.09
N ILE A 212 -23.36 -19.45 9.51
CA ILE A 212 -24.66 -19.66 8.85
C ILE A 212 -24.67 -19.25 7.36
N ASN A 213 -23.81 -18.31 6.96
CA ASN A 213 -23.68 -17.86 5.57
C ASN A 213 -22.61 -18.65 4.77
N GLY A 214 -22.00 -19.68 5.36
CA GLY A 214 -20.97 -20.50 4.73
C GLY A 214 -19.54 -20.01 4.92
N ALA A 215 -19.30 -18.93 5.67
CA ALA A 215 -17.95 -18.51 6.05
C ALA A 215 -17.26 -19.61 6.88
N ILE A 216 -15.97 -19.82 6.65
CA ILE A 216 -15.14 -20.64 7.55
C ILE A 216 -15.19 -19.99 8.94
N SER A 217 -15.54 -20.75 9.97
CA SER A 217 -15.49 -20.22 11.33
C SER A 217 -14.04 -20.05 11.80
N HIS A 218 -13.80 -19.03 12.61
CA HIS A 218 -12.53 -18.85 13.30
C HIS A 218 -12.30 -19.89 14.40
N ARG A 219 -13.38 -20.38 15.03
CA ARG A 219 -13.37 -21.27 16.21
C ARG A 219 -13.68 -22.72 15.80
N ARG A 220 -13.13 -23.69 16.54
CA ARG A 220 -13.39 -25.13 16.31
C ARG A 220 -14.76 -25.59 16.81
N ASP A 221 -15.14 -25.13 17.99
CA ASP A 221 -16.33 -25.64 18.70
C ASP A 221 -17.56 -24.74 18.52
N GLU A 222 -17.33 -23.45 18.31
CA GLU A 222 -18.39 -22.44 18.16
C GLU A 222 -18.35 -21.84 16.76
N LYS A 223 -19.51 -21.60 16.17
CA LYS A 223 -19.59 -20.97 14.84
C LYS A 223 -19.46 -19.46 14.98
N GLU A 224 -18.24 -18.97 14.93
CA GLU A 224 -17.90 -17.55 15.09
C GLU A 224 -17.05 -17.02 13.95
N LEU A 225 -17.18 -15.72 13.69
CA LEU A 225 -16.36 -14.96 12.77
C LEU A 225 -15.58 -13.91 13.56
N TRP A 226 -14.26 -13.94 13.45
CA TRP A 226 -13.36 -13.00 14.09
C TRP A 226 -12.62 -12.23 12.98
N SER A 227 -12.54 -10.91 13.08
CA SER A 227 -11.89 -10.05 12.07
C SER A 227 -10.43 -10.45 11.76
N ASP A 228 -9.79 -11.09 12.72
CA ASP A 228 -8.42 -11.56 12.77
C ASP A 228 -8.15 -12.64 11.72
N ALA A 229 -9.18 -13.47 11.45
CA ALA A 229 -9.10 -14.59 10.54
C ALA A 229 -8.69 -14.18 9.12
N LEU A 230 -8.95 -12.92 8.75
CA LEU A 230 -8.68 -12.34 7.44
C LEU A 230 -7.18 -12.21 7.14
N SER A 231 -6.33 -12.16 8.17
CA SER A 231 -4.87 -12.21 8.03
C SER A 231 -4.30 -13.62 8.08
N MET A 232 -5.11 -14.61 8.49
CA MET A 232 -4.68 -15.99 8.64
C MET A 232 -4.94 -16.76 7.34
N PHE A 233 -6.19 -17.19 7.12
CA PHE A 233 -6.46 -18.17 6.08
C PHE A 233 -6.66 -17.59 4.68
N PRO A 234 -7.24 -16.38 4.43
CA PRO A 234 -7.37 -15.88 3.07
C PRO A 234 -6.03 -15.65 2.36
N PRO A 235 -4.99 -15.06 3.00
CA PRO A 235 -3.68 -14.94 2.39
C PRO A 235 -3.06 -16.30 2.07
N PHE A 236 -3.23 -17.30 2.94
CA PHE A 236 -2.77 -18.67 2.66
C PHE A 236 -3.48 -19.27 1.45
N LEU A 237 -4.82 -19.18 1.37
CA LEU A 237 -5.60 -19.69 0.23
C LEU A 237 -5.15 -19.03 -1.08
N ALA A 238 -4.99 -17.70 -1.09
CA ALA A 238 -4.55 -16.97 -2.27
C ALA A 238 -3.14 -17.39 -2.70
N TYR A 239 -2.21 -17.51 -1.75
CA TYR A 239 -0.82 -17.91 -2.02
C TYR A 239 -0.72 -19.38 -2.47
N TYR A 240 -1.49 -20.28 -1.86
CA TYR A 240 -1.63 -21.67 -2.28
C TYR A 240 -2.18 -21.75 -3.71
N GLY A 241 -3.20 -20.96 -4.03
CA GLY A 241 -3.78 -20.88 -5.36
C GLY A 241 -2.80 -20.41 -6.43
N ALA A 242 -2.09 -19.31 -6.16
CA ALA A 242 -1.11 -18.74 -7.10
C ALA A 242 0.02 -19.75 -7.40
N THR A 243 0.48 -20.45 -6.36
CA THR A 243 1.62 -21.38 -6.45
C THR A 243 1.23 -22.76 -7.00
N GLY A 244 -0.05 -23.11 -6.89
CA GLY A 244 -0.65 -24.30 -7.50
C GLY A 244 -1.28 -24.06 -8.88
N ASN A 245 -1.24 -22.83 -9.40
CA ASN A 245 -1.92 -22.42 -10.64
C ASN A 245 -3.44 -22.68 -10.64
N GLN A 246 -4.09 -22.38 -9.51
CA GLN A 246 -5.51 -22.66 -9.21
C GLN A 246 -6.29 -21.37 -8.98
N THR A 247 -6.81 -20.76 -10.05
CA THR A 247 -7.59 -19.51 -10.00
C THR A 247 -8.77 -19.62 -9.05
N GLU A 248 -9.44 -20.77 -8.99
CA GLU A 248 -10.57 -21.06 -8.11
C GLU A 248 -10.20 -20.92 -6.63
N MET A 249 -8.95 -21.20 -6.26
CA MET A 249 -8.48 -21.07 -4.87
C MET A 249 -8.28 -19.60 -4.49
N LEU A 250 -7.80 -18.76 -5.43
CA LEU A 250 -7.76 -17.30 -5.22
C LEU A 250 -9.18 -16.73 -5.12
N GLN A 251 -10.10 -17.19 -5.96
CA GLN A 251 -11.52 -16.80 -5.88
C GLN A 251 -12.16 -17.23 -4.56
N LEU A 252 -11.80 -18.42 -4.05
CA LEU A 252 -12.25 -18.88 -2.74
C LEU A 252 -11.70 -18.00 -1.62
N ALA A 253 -10.43 -17.58 -1.68
CA ALA A 253 -9.86 -16.64 -0.73
C ALA A 253 -10.68 -15.34 -0.66
N PHE A 254 -10.98 -14.75 -1.83
CA PHE A 254 -11.84 -13.57 -1.91
C PHE A 254 -13.27 -13.84 -1.44
N ARG A 255 -13.84 -14.99 -1.80
CA ARG A 255 -15.20 -15.36 -1.38
C ARG A 255 -15.32 -15.41 0.14
N GLN A 256 -14.32 -15.94 0.84
CA GLN A 256 -14.33 -15.95 2.30
C GLN A 256 -14.25 -14.55 2.89
N ILE A 257 -13.46 -13.65 2.29
CA ILE A 257 -13.42 -12.23 2.69
C ILE A 257 -14.80 -11.59 2.56
N GLN A 258 -15.51 -11.83 1.44
CA GLN A 258 -16.87 -11.33 1.25
C GLN A 258 -17.82 -11.84 2.34
N LEU A 259 -17.78 -13.14 2.63
CA LEU A 259 -18.65 -13.75 3.64
C LEU A 259 -18.39 -13.21 5.06
N TYR A 260 -17.14 -12.88 5.39
CA TYR A 260 -16.81 -12.19 6.64
C TYR A 260 -17.32 -10.75 6.63
N ARG A 261 -17.10 -10.00 5.54
CA ARG A 261 -17.58 -8.62 5.39
C ARG A 261 -19.10 -8.52 5.53
N ASP A 262 -19.85 -9.45 4.92
CA ASP A 262 -21.32 -9.51 4.96
C ASP A 262 -21.87 -9.56 6.39
N VAL A 263 -21.08 -10.05 7.35
CA VAL A 263 -21.49 -10.20 8.76
C VAL A 263 -20.84 -9.14 9.65
N LEU A 264 -19.54 -8.90 9.50
CA LEU A 264 -18.76 -8.09 10.44
C LEU A 264 -18.80 -6.60 10.12
N GLN A 265 -19.04 -6.19 8.87
CA GLN A 265 -18.99 -4.77 8.53
C GLN A 265 -20.19 -4.01 9.13
N PHE A 266 -19.91 -2.85 9.75
CA PHE A 266 -20.93 -1.86 10.01
C PHE A 266 -21.39 -1.22 8.70
N SER A 267 -22.65 -1.45 8.33
CA SER A 267 -23.24 -0.95 7.08
C SER A 267 -23.89 0.44 7.21
N HIS A 268 -24.04 0.96 8.44
CA HIS A 268 -24.74 2.21 8.72
C HIS A 268 -24.15 2.91 9.96
N GLY A 269 -24.47 4.20 10.12
CA GLY A 269 -24.11 4.97 11.29
C GLY A 269 -22.64 5.46 11.30
N PRO A 270 -22.15 5.97 12.43
CA PRO A 270 -20.82 6.59 12.52
C PRO A 270 -19.67 5.59 12.29
N LYS A 271 -19.91 4.29 12.52
CA LYS A 271 -18.92 3.23 12.33
C LYS A 271 -18.86 2.68 10.90
N ILE A 272 -19.66 3.21 9.98
CA ILE A 272 -19.78 2.67 8.61
C ILE A 272 -18.41 2.46 7.98
N GLY A 273 -18.18 1.26 7.45
CA GLY A 273 -16.91 0.83 6.85
C GLY A 273 -15.99 0.07 7.80
N LEU A 274 -16.05 0.31 9.12
CA LEU A 274 -15.34 -0.50 10.12
C LEU A 274 -15.99 -1.87 10.27
N TRP A 275 -15.24 -2.79 10.85
CA TRP A 275 -15.66 -4.16 11.13
C TRP A 275 -15.78 -4.38 12.63
N MET A 276 -16.79 -5.16 13.03
CA MET A 276 -16.89 -5.78 14.34
C MET A 276 -15.70 -6.71 14.56
N HIS A 277 -15.25 -6.83 15.80
CA HIS A 277 -14.18 -7.76 16.17
C HIS A 277 -14.66 -9.21 16.08
N ILE A 278 -15.66 -9.61 16.86
CA ILE A 278 -16.15 -10.98 16.96
C ILE A 278 -17.68 -11.02 16.86
N LYS A 279 -18.19 -11.84 15.95
CA LYS A 279 -19.62 -12.19 15.85
C LYS A 279 -19.80 -13.69 15.99
N GLY A 280 -20.56 -14.12 17.00
CA GLY A 280 -20.78 -15.52 17.31
C GLY A 280 -21.71 -15.70 18.52
N PRO A 281 -22.07 -16.94 18.87
CA PRO A 281 -22.93 -17.23 20.01
C PRO A 281 -22.19 -17.26 21.36
N SER A 282 -20.85 -17.26 21.39
CA SER A 282 -20.12 -17.39 22.66
C SER A 282 -20.05 -16.07 23.43
N GLU A 283 -19.63 -16.18 24.68
CA GLU A 283 -19.30 -15.06 25.57
C GLU A 283 -18.09 -14.22 25.10
N LEU A 284 -17.34 -14.70 24.11
CA LEU A 284 -16.24 -13.95 23.48
C LEU A 284 -16.72 -12.97 22.41
N ALA A 285 -18.02 -12.96 22.09
CA ALA A 285 -18.59 -12.01 21.15
C ALA A 285 -18.24 -10.56 21.53
N ASP A 286 -17.70 -9.83 20.57
CA ASP A 286 -17.29 -8.44 20.69
C ASP A 286 -17.69 -7.70 19.42
N GLU A 287 -18.86 -7.06 19.46
CA GLU A 287 -19.36 -6.27 18.35
C GLU A 287 -18.79 -4.84 18.32
N GLY A 288 -17.67 -4.58 19.00
CA GLY A 288 -16.97 -3.30 18.93
C GLY A 288 -16.07 -3.17 17.69
N ALA A 289 -15.81 -1.92 17.27
CA ALA A 289 -14.88 -1.63 16.18
C ALA A 289 -13.44 -1.60 16.71
N TRP A 290 -12.92 -2.77 17.07
CA TRP A 290 -11.58 -2.92 17.61
C TRP A 290 -10.52 -2.59 16.55
N SER A 291 -9.62 -1.68 16.88
CA SER A 291 -8.55 -1.14 16.02
C SER A 291 -7.66 -2.23 15.43
N THR A 292 -7.14 -3.13 16.28
CA THR A 292 -6.26 -4.22 15.87
C THR A 292 -7.00 -5.22 14.98
N GLY A 293 -8.24 -5.58 15.31
CA GLY A 293 -9.10 -6.42 14.45
C GLY A 293 -9.36 -5.82 13.06
N ASN A 294 -9.58 -4.50 12.98
CA ASN A 294 -9.69 -3.79 11.70
C ASN A 294 -8.35 -3.75 10.94
N GLY A 295 -7.23 -3.63 11.65
CA GLY A 295 -5.89 -3.77 11.10
C GLY A 295 -5.67 -5.15 10.47
N TRP A 296 -5.98 -6.23 11.20
CA TRP A 296 -5.90 -7.61 10.69
C TRP A 296 -6.74 -7.81 9.45
N ALA A 297 -7.97 -7.30 9.43
CA ALA A 297 -8.84 -7.38 8.27
C ALA A 297 -8.25 -6.65 7.06
N ALA A 298 -7.85 -5.38 7.24
CA ALA A 298 -7.34 -4.55 6.15
C ALA A 298 -6.02 -5.08 5.57
N TYR A 299 -5.08 -5.47 6.43
CA TYR A 299 -3.77 -5.95 6.00
C TYR A 299 -3.83 -7.34 5.38
N GLY A 300 -4.66 -8.24 5.92
CA GLY A 300 -4.92 -9.55 5.33
C GLY A 300 -5.53 -9.45 3.92
N MET A 301 -6.52 -8.57 3.75
CA MET A 301 -7.08 -8.25 2.43
C MET A 301 -6.02 -7.65 1.49
N ALA A 302 -5.13 -6.79 1.99
CA ALA A 302 -4.04 -6.22 1.18
C ALA A 302 -3.06 -7.29 0.67
N ARG A 303 -2.74 -8.30 1.48
CA ARG A 303 -1.91 -9.46 1.07
C ARG A 303 -2.59 -10.30 -0.02
N VAL A 304 -3.89 -10.55 0.11
CA VAL A 304 -4.68 -11.27 -0.91
C VAL A 304 -4.73 -10.47 -2.22
N ARG A 305 -5.01 -9.18 -2.13
CA ARG A 305 -5.02 -8.25 -3.26
C ARG A 305 -3.67 -8.24 -3.99
N ALA A 306 -2.57 -8.12 -3.24
CA ALA A 306 -1.22 -8.13 -3.80
C ALA A 306 -0.89 -9.48 -4.46
N THR A 307 -1.32 -10.59 -3.86
CA THR A 307 -1.18 -11.94 -4.45
C THR A 307 -1.90 -12.05 -5.80
N MET A 308 -3.17 -11.64 -5.86
CA MET A 308 -3.97 -11.68 -7.09
C MET A 308 -3.39 -10.80 -8.21
N ALA A 309 -2.95 -9.60 -7.86
CA ALA A 309 -2.40 -8.64 -8.81
C ALA A 309 -0.98 -8.99 -9.30
N GLY A 310 -0.18 -9.61 -8.42
CA GLY A 310 1.19 -10.01 -8.69
C GLY A 310 1.32 -11.35 -9.41
N TRP A 311 0.28 -12.18 -9.42
CA TRP A 311 0.29 -13.46 -10.12
C TRP A 311 -0.19 -13.31 -11.58
N ALA A 312 0.73 -13.47 -12.54
CA ALA A 312 0.48 -13.13 -13.94
C ALA A 312 -0.74 -13.82 -14.59
N PRO A 313 -1.03 -15.12 -14.35
CA PRO A 313 -2.20 -15.78 -14.89
C PRO A 313 -3.53 -15.26 -14.33
N GLY A 314 -3.54 -14.79 -13.07
CA GLY A 314 -4.74 -14.27 -12.41
C GLY A 314 -5.07 -12.83 -12.81
N LYS A 315 -4.06 -12.02 -13.12
CA LYS A 315 -4.22 -10.59 -13.46
C LYS A 315 -5.31 -10.27 -14.51
N PRO A 316 -5.46 -10.99 -15.63
CA PRO A 316 -6.51 -10.70 -16.61
C PRO A 316 -7.92 -11.16 -16.19
N VAL A 317 -8.06 -12.02 -15.19
CA VAL A 317 -9.34 -12.68 -14.85
C VAL A 317 -9.85 -12.37 -13.45
N LEU A 318 -9.02 -11.81 -12.57
CA LEU A 318 -9.36 -11.45 -11.18
C LEU A 318 -9.56 -9.94 -10.97
N GLY A 319 -9.79 -9.20 -12.06
CA GLY A 319 -9.92 -7.73 -12.02
C GLY A 319 -11.03 -7.26 -11.07
N GLU A 320 -12.19 -7.92 -11.09
CA GLU A 320 -13.31 -7.57 -10.22
C GLU A 320 -13.01 -7.81 -8.74
N GLU A 321 -12.35 -8.93 -8.41
CA GLU A 321 -11.95 -9.28 -7.05
C GLU A 321 -10.92 -8.28 -6.52
N ILE A 322 -9.95 -7.88 -7.36
CA ILE A 322 -8.95 -6.86 -7.01
C ILE A 322 -9.63 -5.50 -6.75
N GLU A 323 -10.56 -5.08 -7.60
CA GLU A 323 -11.29 -3.81 -7.41
C GLU A 323 -12.16 -3.83 -6.14
N LYS A 324 -12.81 -4.96 -5.85
CA LYS A 324 -13.59 -5.12 -4.61
C LYS A 324 -12.70 -5.14 -3.38
N LEU A 325 -11.50 -5.73 -3.44
CA LEU A 325 -10.53 -5.65 -2.34
C LEU A 325 -10.03 -4.22 -2.12
N ASP A 326 -9.71 -3.48 -3.19
CA ASP A 326 -9.39 -2.05 -3.10
C ASP A 326 -10.56 -1.27 -2.48
N GLN A 327 -11.81 -1.62 -2.78
CA GLN A 327 -12.99 -1.05 -2.12
C GLN A 327 -13.03 -1.38 -0.63
N TYR A 328 -12.96 -2.64 -0.24
CA TYR A 328 -13.14 -3.08 1.15
C TYR A 328 -12.03 -2.56 2.08
N ILE A 329 -10.78 -2.53 1.59
CA ILE A 329 -9.66 -1.96 2.33
C ILE A 329 -9.84 -0.44 2.48
N GLY A 330 -10.28 0.24 1.40
CA GLY A 330 -10.58 1.66 1.45
C GLY A 330 -11.69 2.00 2.44
N GLU A 331 -12.75 1.19 2.53
CA GLU A 331 -13.83 1.39 3.50
C GLU A 331 -13.32 1.40 4.95
N ILE A 332 -12.40 0.49 5.31
CA ILE A 332 -11.78 0.44 6.64
C ILE A 332 -10.88 1.67 6.87
N LEU A 333 -9.98 1.96 5.93
CA LEU A 333 -9.04 3.08 6.07
C LEU A 333 -9.78 4.43 6.15
N ASP A 334 -10.79 4.65 5.30
CA ASP A 334 -11.61 5.86 5.30
C ASP A 334 -12.33 6.02 6.64
N ALA A 335 -12.83 4.92 7.21
CA ALA A 335 -13.52 4.96 8.50
C ALA A 335 -12.56 5.16 9.67
N ALA A 336 -11.37 4.55 9.64
CA ALA A 336 -10.31 4.80 10.62
C ALA A 336 -9.86 6.27 10.60
N MET A 337 -9.67 6.86 9.40
CA MET A 337 -9.35 8.28 9.23
C MET A 337 -10.45 9.20 9.76
N ARG A 338 -11.73 8.83 9.62
CA ARG A 338 -12.85 9.60 10.21
C ARG A 338 -12.87 9.53 11.75
N ALA A 339 -12.46 8.39 12.30
CA ALA A 339 -12.44 8.15 13.75
C ALA A 339 -11.19 8.72 14.46
N ASP A 340 -10.16 9.07 13.69
CA ASP A 340 -8.86 9.58 14.15
C ASP A 340 -8.96 10.96 14.83
N THR A 341 -9.30 10.93 16.12
CA THR A 341 -9.63 12.11 16.93
C THR A 341 -8.92 12.10 18.29
N ASP A 342 -7.91 11.25 18.47
CA ASP A 342 -7.15 11.19 19.72
C ASP A 342 -5.97 12.17 19.74
N ASN A 343 -5.77 12.83 20.87
CA ASN A 343 -4.76 13.87 21.02
C ASN A 343 -3.33 13.32 21.03
N SER A 344 -3.14 12.02 21.31
CA SER A 344 -1.83 11.36 21.20
C SER A 344 -1.35 11.21 19.75
N GLY A 345 -2.27 11.32 18.78
CA GLY A 345 -2.01 10.95 17.39
C GLY A 345 -2.05 9.44 17.14
N LEU A 346 -2.30 8.60 18.13
CA LEU A 346 -2.61 7.17 17.93
C LEU A 346 -4.10 6.98 17.64
N LEU A 347 -4.48 5.85 17.02
CA LEU A 347 -5.86 5.42 16.95
C LEU A 347 -6.29 4.79 18.27
N ARG A 348 -7.56 4.98 18.65
CA ARG A 348 -8.09 4.39 19.89
C ARG A 348 -8.31 2.90 19.77
N ASN A 349 -8.15 2.19 20.89
CA ASN A 349 -8.34 0.73 20.95
C ASN A 349 -9.68 0.29 20.34
N TYR A 350 -10.79 0.94 20.73
CA TYR A 350 -12.01 0.91 19.94
C TYR A 350 -12.16 2.24 19.23
N LEU A 351 -12.08 2.21 17.91
CA LEU A 351 -11.88 3.39 17.06
C LEU A 351 -12.96 4.45 17.29
N ASP A 352 -14.20 4.02 17.52
CA ASP A 352 -15.36 4.89 17.63
C ASP A 352 -15.65 5.40 19.06
N GLN A 353 -14.82 5.08 20.04
CA GLN A 353 -15.13 5.31 21.45
C GLN A 353 -14.06 6.17 22.15
N GLU A 354 -14.39 7.44 22.40
CA GLU A 354 -13.48 8.43 23.02
C GLU A 354 -12.94 8.03 24.40
N SER A 355 -13.63 7.12 25.12
CA SER A 355 -13.18 6.65 26.43
C SER A 355 -11.92 5.77 26.38
N TRP A 356 -11.54 5.27 25.20
CA TRP A 356 -10.39 4.38 25.05
C TRP A 356 -9.10 5.16 24.82
N PHE A 357 -8.01 4.63 25.35
CA PHE A 357 -6.68 5.15 25.08
C PHE A 357 -6.29 4.88 23.61
N GLY A 358 -5.44 5.75 23.06
CA GLY A 358 -4.77 5.52 21.79
C GLY A 358 -3.75 4.39 21.91
N GLU A 359 -3.77 3.41 20.99
CA GLU A 359 -2.97 2.17 21.06
C GLU A 359 -2.05 2.00 19.85
N THR A 360 -0.95 1.26 20.01
CA THR A 360 0.12 1.16 19.01
C THR A 360 -0.06 0.05 17.97
N SER A 361 -0.71 -1.07 18.31
CA SER A 361 -0.84 -2.26 17.46
C SER A 361 -1.70 -2.00 16.22
N GLY A 362 -2.97 -1.62 16.41
CA GLY A 362 -3.92 -1.31 15.34
C GLY A 362 -3.49 -0.07 14.55
N THR A 363 -2.98 0.96 15.23
CA THR A 363 -2.38 2.14 14.57
C THR A 363 -1.26 1.73 13.61
N SER A 364 -0.32 0.88 14.05
CA SER A 364 0.80 0.43 13.22
C SER A 364 0.32 -0.34 11.99
N LEU A 365 -0.59 -1.30 12.18
CA LEU A 365 -1.02 -2.18 11.11
C LEU A 365 -1.90 -1.46 10.07
N LEU A 366 -2.74 -0.51 10.49
CA LEU A 366 -3.53 0.32 9.56
C LEU A 366 -2.63 1.30 8.79
N ALA A 367 -1.62 1.89 9.43
CA ALA A 367 -0.61 2.71 8.75
C ALA A 367 0.20 1.88 7.73
N ALA A 368 0.63 0.67 8.11
CA ALA A 368 1.29 -0.27 7.20
C ALA A 368 0.41 -0.58 5.98
N THR A 369 -0.89 -0.83 6.22
CA THR A 369 -1.86 -1.07 5.15
C THR A 369 -1.97 0.12 4.20
N ALA A 370 -2.09 1.34 4.73
CA ALA A 370 -2.16 2.55 3.91
C ALA A 370 -0.92 2.72 3.00
N TYR A 371 0.29 2.51 3.53
CA TYR A 371 1.51 2.54 2.72
C TYR A 371 1.53 1.43 1.64
N ARG A 372 1.17 0.19 1.99
CA ARG A 372 1.13 -0.92 1.02
C ARG A 372 0.12 -0.64 -0.09
N MET A 373 -1.06 -0.16 0.25
CA MET A 373 -2.10 0.16 -0.73
C MET A 373 -1.75 1.36 -1.60
N ALA A 374 -1.03 2.36 -1.06
CA ALA A 374 -0.51 3.48 -1.85
C ALA A 374 0.42 3.02 -2.98
N LEU A 375 1.26 2.00 -2.72
CA LEU A 375 2.11 1.40 -3.75
C LEU A 375 1.33 0.56 -4.76
N GLN A 376 0.30 -0.15 -4.30
CA GLN A 376 -0.47 -1.11 -5.09
C GLN A 376 -1.54 -0.44 -5.98
N ASN A 377 -2.14 0.67 -5.51
CA ASN A 377 -3.10 1.50 -6.24
C ASN A 377 -2.94 2.98 -5.83
N PRO A 378 -1.91 3.68 -6.34
CA PRO A 378 -1.64 5.07 -5.98
C PRO A 378 -2.74 6.05 -6.41
N ARG A 379 -3.58 5.68 -7.38
CA ARG A 379 -4.70 6.52 -7.82
C ARG A 379 -5.77 6.64 -6.73
N ARG A 380 -6.04 5.56 -6.01
CA ARG A 380 -6.98 5.56 -4.89
C ARG A 380 -6.30 5.95 -3.58
N PHE A 381 -5.14 5.36 -3.30
CA PHE A 381 -4.51 5.43 -1.98
C PHE A 381 -3.30 6.38 -1.91
N GLY A 382 -3.26 7.40 -2.77
CA GLY A 382 -2.13 8.32 -2.89
C GLY A 382 -1.95 9.28 -1.70
N GLU A 383 -1.71 10.55 -2.01
CA GLU A 383 -1.24 11.59 -1.06
C GLU A 383 -1.99 11.62 0.28
N GLN A 384 -3.32 11.56 0.29
CA GLN A 384 -4.11 11.66 1.52
C GLN A 384 -3.86 10.50 2.51
N TYR A 385 -3.72 9.27 2.00
CA TYR A 385 -3.51 8.09 2.84
C TYR A 385 -2.04 7.99 3.27
N ILE A 386 -1.11 8.36 2.39
CA ILE A 386 0.32 8.47 2.74
C ILE A 386 0.51 9.50 3.86
N ALA A 387 -0.03 10.71 3.71
CA ALA A 387 0.10 11.75 4.72
C ALA A 387 -0.55 11.35 6.05
N TRP A 388 -1.65 10.60 6.01
CA TRP A 388 -2.26 10.04 7.22
C TRP A 388 -1.36 8.97 7.85
N ALA A 389 -0.84 8.03 7.06
CA ALA A 389 0.06 6.99 7.51
C ALA A 389 1.37 7.57 8.11
N ASP A 390 1.92 8.64 7.53
CA ASP A 390 3.09 9.35 8.05
C ASP A 390 2.82 9.89 9.46
N ARG A 391 1.67 10.54 9.69
CA ARG A 391 1.30 11.02 11.03
C ARG A 391 1.11 9.88 12.02
N LYS A 392 0.48 8.78 11.60
CA LYS A 392 0.29 7.61 12.47
C LYS A 392 1.62 6.93 12.82
N ARG A 393 2.51 6.78 11.83
CA ARG A 393 3.86 6.27 12.02
C ARG A 393 4.63 7.14 13.00
N GLU A 394 4.65 8.46 12.81
CA GLU A 394 5.33 9.39 13.73
C GLU A 394 4.80 9.27 15.16
N ALA A 395 3.47 9.20 15.34
CA ALA A 395 2.86 9.02 16.65
C ALA A 395 3.28 7.68 17.30
N VAL A 396 3.30 6.58 16.55
CA VAL A 396 3.79 5.28 17.06
C VAL A 396 5.27 5.36 17.41
N LEU A 397 6.12 5.89 16.53
CA LEU A 397 7.57 5.93 16.74
C LEU A 397 7.96 6.79 17.95
N ALA A 398 7.19 7.83 18.26
CA ALA A 398 7.37 8.63 19.47
C ALA A 398 7.17 7.85 20.78
N THR A 399 6.61 6.64 20.69
CA THR A 399 6.34 5.76 21.84
C THR A 399 7.25 4.54 21.92
N VAL A 400 8.15 4.35 20.95
CA VAL A 400 9.03 3.18 20.92
C VAL A 400 10.20 3.40 21.88
N ASP A 401 10.38 2.48 22.83
CA ASP A 401 11.52 2.50 23.74
C ASP A 401 12.78 1.88 23.12
N ASN A 402 13.91 1.99 23.83
CA ASN A 402 15.21 1.48 23.34
C ASN A 402 15.24 -0.05 23.21
N ASP A 403 14.37 -0.75 23.92
CA ASP A 403 14.26 -2.21 23.89
C ASP A 403 13.35 -2.69 22.74
N GLY A 404 12.73 -1.75 22.01
CA GLY A 404 11.95 -2.02 20.81
C GLY A 404 10.45 -2.20 21.04
N PHE A 405 9.93 -1.86 22.22
CA PHE A 405 8.50 -1.93 22.53
C PHE A 405 7.79 -0.64 22.16
N ALA A 406 6.63 -0.73 21.49
CA ALA A 406 5.75 0.41 21.22
C ALA A 406 4.58 0.44 22.21
N LYS A 407 4.45 1.51 23.01
CA LYS A 407 3.49 1.59 24.12
C LYS A 407 2.58 2.82 24.02
N PRO A 408 1.31 2.77 24.43
CA PRO A 408 0.63 1.63 25.04
C PRO A 408 0.13 0.63 23.99
N ALA A 409 0.39 -0.66 24.22
CA ALA A 409 -0.16 -1.73 23.40
C ALA A 409 -1.44 -2.32 24.04
N VAL A 410 -2.35 -2.82 23.21
CA VAL A 410 -3.53 -3.57 23.67
C VAL A 410 -3.13 -5.01 24.01
N ASN A 411 -3.80 -5.61 25.00
CA ASN A 411 -3.70 -7.04 25.27
C ASN A 411 -4.58 -7.83 24.28
N PRO A 412 -4.04 -8.62 23.33
CA PRO A 412 -4.86 -9.39 22.38
C PRO A 412 -5.76 -10.42 23.06
N LEU A 413 -5.27 -11.05 24.14
CA LEU A 413 -6.01 -12.05 24.90
C LEU A 413 -7.09 -11.44 25.80
N LYS A 414 -7.05 -10.10 25.97
CA LYS A 414 -8.02 -9.34 26.77
C LYS A 414 -8.24 -7.96 26.16
N HIS A 415 -8.72 -7.93 24.92
CA HIS A 415 -8.95 -6.72 24.10
C HIS A 415 -9.84 -5.67 24.80
N GLY A 416 -10.74 -6.12 25.69
CA GLY A 416 -11.58 -5.28 26.54
C GLY A 416 -10.88 -4.69 27.79
N SER A 417 -9.61 -4.98 28.02
CA SER A 417 -8.82 -4.44 29.14
C SER A 417 -8.55 -2.95 28.97
N ARG A 418 -8.83 -2.15 30.01
CA ARG A 418 -8.48 -0.72 30.05
C ARG A 418 -7.03 -0.47 30.43
N ASP A 419 -6.35 -1.49 30.94
CA ASP A 419 -4.94 -1.44 31.26
C ASP A 419 -4.14 -1.89 30.03
N PRO A 420 -3.27 -1.03 29.48
CA PRO A 420 -2.39 -1.41 28.40
C PRO A 420 -1.32 -2.38 28.88
N VAL A 421 -0.76 -3.14 27.95
CA VAL A 421 0.36 -4.06 28.21
C VAL A 421 1.69 -3.40 27.86
N GLU A 422 2.75 -3.87 28.52
CA GLU A 422 4.12 -3.43 28.26
C GLU A 422 4.74 -4.16 27.06
N ASP A 423 4.23 -5.34 26.72
CA ASP A 423 4.70 -6.20 25.64
C ASP A 423 3.53 -6.75 24.81
N SER A 424 3.70 -6.80 23.49
CA SER A 424 2.68 -7.32 22.56
C SER A 424 3.36 -8.07 21.39
N PRO A 425 3.37 -9.41 21.40
CA PRO A 425 3.99 -10.19 20.32
C PRO A 425 3.52 -9.77 18.91
N GLU A 426 2.23 -9.47 18.77
CA GLU A 426 1.63 -8.97 17.53
C GLU A 426 1.92 -7.48 17.28
N GLY A 427 1.88 -6.62 18.31
CA GLY A 427 2.16 -5.19 18.19
C GLY A 427 3.57 -4.94 17.65
N GLU A 428 4.55 -5.69 18.14
CA GLU A 428 5.95 -5.59 17.74
C GLU A 428 6.12 -6.07 16.29
N SER A 429 5.36 -7.07 15.88
CA SER A 429 5.30 -7.52 14.48
C SER A 429 4.70 -6.44 13.57
N PHE A 430 3.63 -5.77 14.00
CA PHE A 430 3.00 -4.69 13.24
C PHE A 430 3.87 -3.45 13.12
N LEU A 431 4.63 -3.12 14.17
CA LEU A 431 5.63 -2.05 14.13
C LEU A 431 6.66 -2.31 13.03
N ILE A 432 7.15 -3.55 12.93
CA ILE A 432 8.09 -3.96 11.87
C ILE A 432 7.45 -3.87 10.49
N MET A 433 6.20 -4.37 10.33
CA MET A 433 5.46 -4.27 9.07
C MET A 433 5.24 -2.82 8.63
N MET A 434 4.90 -1.92 9.56
CA MET A 434 4.77 -0.49 9.30
C MET A 434 6.10 0.11 8.82
N GLY A 435 7.20 -0.19 9.51
CA GLY A 435 8.52 0.25 9.10
C GLY A 435 8.90 -0.27 7.71
N ALA A 436 8.69 -1.56 7.44
CA ALA A 436 8.98 -2.18 6.14
C ALA A 436 8.14 -1.58 5.00
N ALA A 437 6.86 -1.30 5.25
CA ALA A 437 5.97 -0.64 4.29
C ALA A 437 6.39 0.82 4.03
N TRP A 438 6.75 1.56 5.07
CA TRP A 438 7.27 2.92 4.96
C TRP A 438 8.58 2.99 4.17
N ARG A 439 9.51 2.05 4.43
CA ARG A 439 10.75 1.92 3.65
C ARG A 439 10.45 1.73 2.16
N ALA A 440 9.55 0.80 1.82
CA ALA A 440 9.18 0.54 0.44
C ALA A 440 8.61 1.80 -0.24
N GLN A 441 7.73 2.52 0.45
CA GLN A 441 7.16 3.77 -0.02
C GLN A 441 8.22 4.85 -0.24
N SER A 442 9.17 4.99 0.70
CA SER A 442 10.22 6.00 0.64
C SER A 442 11.19 5.73 -0.51
N ILE A 443 11.57 4.47 -0.72
CA ILE A 443 12.43 4.06 -1.84
C ILE A 443 11.73 4.36 -3.16
N THR A 444 10.46 3.99 -3.31
CA THR A 444 9.70 4.27 -4.53
C THR A 444 9.62 5.78 -4.80
N LEU A 445 9.30 6.61 -3.81
CA LEU A 445 9.31 8.07 -3.99
C LEU A 445 10.68 8.60 -4.44
N SER A 446 11.76 8.11 -3.85
CA SER A 446 13.12 8.53 -4.22
C SER A 446 13.47 8.17 -5.66
N THR A 447 13.09 6.98 -6.15
CA THR A 447 13.30 6.57 -7.54
C THR A 447 12.47 7.41 -8.50
N TRP A 448 11.21 7.72 -8.16
CA TRP A 448 10.37 8.61 -8.97
C TRP A 448 10.97 10.03 -9.09
N VAL A 449 11.50 10.58 -7.99
CA VAL A 449 12.15 11.90 -7.98
C VAL A 449 13.44 11.86 -8.80
N ALA A 450 14.25 10.80 -8.68
CA ALA A 450 15.45 10.62 -9.49
C ALA A 450 15.12 10.55 -10.99
N ASP A 451 14.19 9.68 -11.39
CA ASP A 451 13.77 9.51 -12.78
C ASP A 451 13.15 10.79 -13.37
N SER A 452 12.35 11.50 -12.57
CA SER A 452 11.78 12.80 -12.96
C SER A 452 12.89 13.84 -13.15
N ASN A 453 13.89 13.88 -12.26
CA ASN A 453 15.03 14.77 -12.40
C ASN A 453 15.90 14.44 -13.63
N TYR A 454 16.09 13.15 -13.94
CA TYR A 454 16.74 12.72 -15.18
C TYR A 454 15.94 13.13 -16.41
N LEU A 455 14.61 13.01 -16.38
CA LEU A 455 13.74 13.46 -17.46
C LEU A 455 13.78 14.99 -17.62
N PHE A 456 13.76 15.75 -16.52
CA PHE A 456 13.92 17.20 -16.53
C PHE A 456 15.30 17.61 -17.06
N MET A 457 16.38 16.93 -16.67
CA MET A 457 17.71 17.15 -17.22
C MET A 457 17.80 16.73 -18.69
N ALA A 458 17.17 15.65 -19.11
CA ALA A 458 17.11 15.20 -20.51
C ALA A 458 16.32 16.18 -21.38
N LEU A 459 15.20 16.71 -20.89
CA LEU A 459 14.42 17.75 -21.56
C LEU A 459 15.16 19.10 -21.57
N ALA A 460 15.87 19.45 -20.50
CA ALA A 460 16.71 20.64 -20.46
C ALA A 460 17.89 20.53 -21.43
N THR A 461 18.56 19.38 -21.49
CA THR A 461 19.65 19.11 -22.44
C THR A 461 19.17 19.07 -23.88
N LEU A 462 18.01 18.44 -24.17
CA LEU A 462 17.36 18.50 -25.49
C LEU A 462 16.94 19.93 -25.87
N GLY A 463 16.42 20.71 -24.91
CA GLY A 463 16.12 22.13 -25.08
C GLY A 463 17.37 22.94 -25.41
N THR A 464 18.47 22.75 -24.67
CA THR A 464 19.76 23.40 -24.96
C THR A 464 20.39 22.90 -26.25
N ALA A 465 20.21 21.63 -26.64
CA ALA A 465 20.71 21.08 -27.89
C ALA A 465 19.90 21.59 -29.10
N HIS A 466 18.59 21.81 -28.96
CA HIS A 466 17.78 22.49 -29.97
C HIS A 466 18.18 23.97 -30.11
N ILE A 467 18.47 24.65 -29.00
CA ILE A 467 18.99 26.02 -29.00
C ILE A 467 20.39 26.09 -29.65
N LEU A 468 21.29 25.14 -29.34
CA LEU A 468 22.61 25.04 -29.98
C LEU A 468 22.53 24.63 -31.45
N TYR A 469 21.62 23.74 -31.82
CA TYR A 469 21.41 23.33 -33.21
C TYR A 469 20.85 24.49 -34.06
N PHE A 470 19.94 25.29 -33.51
CA PHE A 470 19.50 26.54 -34.16
C PHE A 470 20.62 27.59 -34.23
N ALA A 471 21.47 27.70 -33.21
CA ALA A 471 22.61 28.62 -33.21
C ALA A 471 23.73 28.21 -34.20
N LEU A 472 23.96 26.91 -34.39
CA LEU A 472 24.97 26.38 -35.31
C LEU A 472 24.51 26.29 -36.77
N ARG A 473 23.19 26.24 -37.03
CA ARG A 473 22.63 26.18 -38.39
C ARG A 473 22.42 27.56 -39.03
N TYR A 474 22.61 28.63 -38.26
CA TYR A 474 22.47 30.04 -38.71
C TYR A 474 23.76 30.86 -38.54
N HIS A 475 24.92 30.19 -38.51
CA HIS A 475 26.23 30.81 -38.68
C HIS A 475 26.80 30.58 -40.07
#